data_AF-A0A845FCV6-F1
#
_entry.id   AF-A0A845FCV6-F1
#
_cell.length_a   1.000
_cell.length_b   1.000
_cell.length_c   1.000
_cell.angle_alpha   90.00
_cell.angle_beta   90.00
_cell.angle_gamma   90.00
#
_symmetry.space_group_name_H-M   'P 1'
#
loop_
_entity.id
_entity.type
_entity.pdbx_description
1 polymer ?
#
loop_
_entity_poly.entity_id
_entity_poly.type
_entity_poly.pdbx_seq_one_letter_code
_entity_poly.pdbx_strand_id
1 'polypeptide(L)'
;MTKQKTYQDRLKNLDPRKAVERGRAYFSEKEYGEKLRTYSSRIGTKIVYYSLLLYYAFKSPDTPKKAKLTIAGALGYLILPVDVIPDFIPVVGFTDDSAVIIYAVYQVISHIDDQVREQAKTRLLKIFNGQVDVDDLEDPVQKKE
;
A
#
# COMPACT_ATOMS: atom_id res chain seq x y z
N MET A 1 -6.04 -34.69 -10.33
CA MET A 1 -4.93 -34.56 -9.36
C MET A 1 -4.53 -33.09 -9.29
N THR A 2 -4.59 -32.47 -8.10
CA THR A 2 -4.53 -31.01 -7.89
C THR A 2 -3.11 -30.45 -7.96
N LYS A 3 -2.90 -29.27 -8.58
CA LYS A 3 -1.59 -28.58 -8.77
C LYS A 3 -0.72 -28.49 -7.50
N GLN A 4 -1.36 -28.42 -6.33
CA GLN A 4 -0.70 -28.30 -5.04
C GLN A 4 0.08 -29.56 -4.66
N LYS A 5 -0.46 -30.75 -5.00
CA LYS A 5 0.20 -32.05 -4.78
C LYS A 5 1.50 -32.13 -5.60
N THR A 6 1.44 -31.67 -6.84
CA THR A 6 2.58 -31.60 -7.78
C THR A 6 3.71 -30.67 -7.29
N TYR A 7 3.41 -29.57 -6.61
CA TYR A 7 4.45 -28.68 -6.07
C TYR A 7 5.20 -29.32 -4.91
N GLN A 8 4.46 -29.91 -3.97
CA GLN A 8 5.02 -30.61 -2.82
C GLN A 8 5.90 -31.80 -3.24
N ASP A 9 5.48 -32.54 -4.26
CA ASP A 9 6.26 -33.66 -4.81
C ASP A 9 7.56 -33.20 -5.50
N ARG A 10 7.55 -32.02 -6.15
CA ARG A 10 8.77 -31.42 -6.72
C ARG A 10 9.73 -30.91 -5.66
N LEU A 11 9.23 -30.35 -4.56
CA LEU A 11 10.06 -29.90 -3.43
C LEU A 11 10.76 -31.07 -2.74
N LYS A 12 10.05 -32.17 -2.48
CA LYS A 12 10.63 -33.37 -1.85
C LYS A 12 11.79 -33.97 -2.65
N ASN A 13 11.76 -33.82 -3.97
CA ASN A 13 12.79 -34.32 -4.89
C ASN A 13 13.74 -33.22 -5.38
N LEU A 14 13.68 -32.01 -4.82
CA LEU A 14 14.54 -30.90 -5.20
C LEU A 14 15.93 -31.11 -4.60
N ASP A 15 16.95 -31.14 -5.44
CA ASP A 15 18.35 -30.99 -5.00
C ASP A 15 18.62 -29.52 -4.67
N PRO A 16 18.83 -29.14 -3.40
CA PRO A 16 19.01 -27.74 -3.02
C PRO A 16 20.25 -27.11 -3.64
N ARG A 17 21.33 -27.90 -3.84
CA ARG A 17 22.58 -27.36 -4.40
C ARG A 17 22.40 -26.99 -5.87
N LYS A 18 21.81 -27.89 -6.66
CA LYS A 18 21.49 -27.62 -8.07
C LYS A 18 20.45 -26.52 -8.24
N ALA A 19 19.52 -26.36 -7.29
CA ALA A 19 18.56 -25.27 -7.29
C ALA A 19 19.22 -23.91 -7.04
N VAL A 20 20.14 -23.84 -6.07
CA VAL A 20 20.93 -22.64 -5.77
C VAL A 20 21.87 -22.28 -6.92
N GLU A 21 22.58 -23.24 -7.51
CA GLU A 21 23.44 -22.99 -8.68
C GLU A 21 22.67 -22.43 -9.86
N ARG A 22 21.51 -23.03 -10.19
CA ARG A 22 20.62 -22.49 -11.23
C ARG A 22 20.12 -21.10 -10.88
N GLY A 23 19.70 -20.87 -9.63
CA GLY A 23 19.22 -19.57 -9.16
C GLY A 23 20.28 -18.47 -9.26
N ARG A 24 21.55 -18.77 -8.97
CA ARG A 24 22.68 -17.82 -9.09
C ARG A 24 22.88 -17.33 -10.52
N ALA A 25 22.63 -18.16 -11.53
CA ALA A 25 22.74 -17.75 -12.94
C ALA A 25 21.67 -16.74 -13.37
N TYR A 26 20.52 -16.70 -12.67
CA TYR A 26 19.42 -15.77 -12.93
C TYR A 26 19.32 -14.63 -11.91
N PHE A 27 20.14 -14.65 -10.84
CA PHE A 27 20.11 -13.62 -9.81
C PHE A 27 21.14 -12.54 -10.12
N SER A 28 20.65 -11.33 -10.37
CA SER A 28 21.47 -10.13 -10.53
C SER A 28 21.14 -9.15 -9.41
N GLU A 29 22.15 -8.73 -8.64
CA GLU A 29 22.00 -7.71 -7.60
C GLU A 29 21.45 -6.39 -8.18
N LYS A 30 21.84 -6.06 -9.40
CA LYS A 30 21.34 -4.90 -10.14
C LYS A 30 19.84 -5.02 -10.42
N GLU A 31 19.40 -6.14 -10.99
CA GLU A 31 17.97 -6.37 -11.28
C GLU A 31 17.13 -6.41 -10.00
N TYR A 32 17.69 -6.97 -8.93
CA TYR A 32 17.05 -6.97 -7.61
C TYR A 32 16.85 -5.55 -7.09
N GLY A 33 17.89 -4.71 -7.13
CA GLY A 33 17.82 -3.31 -6.71
C GLY A 33 16.85 -2.48 -7.55
N GLU A 34 16.84 -2.69 -8.87
CA GLU A 34 15.88 -2.05 -9.77
C GLU A 34 14.44 -2.44 -9.43
N LYS A 35 14.16 -3.74 -9.25
CA LYS A 35 12.84 -4.22 -8.82
C LYS A 35 12.44 -3.61 -7.49
N LEU A 36 13.33 -3.65 -6.49
CA LEU A 36 13.06 -3.12 -5.15
C LEU A 36 12.71 -1.62 -5.21
N ARG A 37 13.47 -0.83 -5.98
CA ARG A 37 13.20 0.59 -6.18
C ARG A 37 11.82 0.81 -6.80
N THR A 38 11.49 0.09 -7.87
CA THR A 38 10.18 0.19 -8.51
C THR A 38 9.04 -0.17 -7.56
N TYR A 39 9.15 -1.26 -6.81
CA TYR A 39 8.12 -1.65 -5.84
C TYR A 39 7.97 -0.62 -4.72
N SER A 40 9.07 -0.15 -4.13
CA SER A 40 9.04 0.84 -3.05
C SER A 40 8.45 2.17 -3.50
N SER A 41 8.78 2.64 -4.71
CA SER A 41 8.17 3.83 -5.29
C SER A 41 6.66 3.66 -5.48
N ARG A 42 6.22 2.51 -6.02
CA ARG A 42 4.78 2.22 -6.21
C ARG A 42 4.02 2.18 -4.89
N ILE A 43 4.56 1.49 -3.88
CA ILE A 43 3.97 1.43 -2.55
C ILE A 43 3.89 2.84 -1.94
N GLY A 44 4.98 3.60 -1.98
CA GLY A 44 5.02 4.97 -1.45
C GLY A 44 3.96 5.86 -2.09
N THR A 45 3.88 5.89 -3.41
CA THR A 45 2.87 6.68 -4.13
C THR A 45 1.44 6.23 -3.80
N LYS A 46 1.19 4.91 -3.68
CA LYS A 46 -0.12 4.37 -3.29
C LYS A 46 -0.54 4.81 -1.89
N ILE A 47 0.37 4.75 -0.91
CA ILE A 47 0.09 5.18 0.46
C ILE A 47 -0.17 6.69 0.52
N VAL A 48 0.60 7.50 -0.22
CA VAL A 48 0.33 8.95 -0.33
C VAL A 48 -1.04 9.20 -0.94
N TYR A 49 -1.40 8.48 -2.01
CA TYR A 49 -2.71 8.59 -2.63
C TYR A 49 -3.84 8.25 -1.65
N TYR A 50 -3.72 7.16 -0.90
CA TYR A 50 -4.72 6.73 0.07
C TYR A 50 -4.85 7.70 1.25
N SER A 51 -3.73 8.26 1.72
CA SER A 51 -3.73 9.33 2.72
C SER A 51 -4.47 10.59 2.21
N LEU A 52 -4.27 10.95 0.93
CA LEU A 52 -4.99 12.06 0.31
C LEU A 52 -6.49 11.78 0.16
N LEU A 53 -6.89 10.55 -0.18
CA LEU A 53 -8.31 10.16 -0.21
C LEU A 53 -8.97 10.37 1.16
N LEU A 54 -8.33 9.91 2.23
CA LEU A 54 -8.79 10.14 3.60
C LEU A 54 -8.89 11.63 3.92
N TYR A 55 -7.84 12.40 3.61
CA TYR A 55 -7.82 13.84 3.86
C TYR A 55 -8.97 14.59 3.18
N TYR A 56 -9.23 14.30 1.90
CA TYR A 56 -10.30 14.96 1.16
C TYR A 56 -11.70 14.45 1.55
N ALA A 57 -11.84 13.16 1.87
CA ALA A 57 -13.09 12.62 2.45
C ALA A 57 -13.39 13.29 3.80
N PHE A 58 -12.40 13.48 4.67
CA PHE A 58 -12.60 14.19 5.94
C PHE A 58 -13.14 15.62 5.75
N LYS A 59 -12.69 16.31 4.71
CA LYS A 59 -13.13 17.67 4.37
C LYS A 59 -14.49 17.71 3.67
N SER A 60 -14.92 16.62 3.05
CA SER A 60 -16.22 16.57 2.36
C SER A 60 -17.38 16.81 3.35
N PRO A 61 -18.36 17.67 3.03
CA PRO A 61 -19.54 17.88 3.86
C PRO A 61 -20.40 16.62 3.97
N ASP A 62 -20.39 15.76 2.94
CA ASP A 62 -21.23 14.57 2.84
C ASP A 62 -20.71 13.37 3.64
N THR A 63 -19.47 13.46 4.16
CA THR A 63 -18.90 12.41 5.00
C THR A 63 -19.51 12.43 6.41
N PRO A 64 -20.14 11.33 6.87
CA PRO A 64 -20.75 11.27 8.20
C PRO A 64 -19.74 11.47 9.32
N LYS A 65 -20.19 12.03 10.46
CA LYS A 65 -19.33 12.30 11.63
C LYS A 65 -18.54 11.07 12.11
N LYS A 66 -19.15 9.88 12.07
CA LYS A 66 -18.47 8.63 12.44
C LYS A 66 -17.31 8.30 11.49
N ALA A 67 -17.52 8.42 10.18
CA ALA A 67 -16.45 8.24 9.20
C ALA A 67 -15.35 9.29 9.36
N LYS A 68 -15.70 10.56 9.62
CA LYS A 68 -14.72 11.60 9.95
C LYS A 68 -13.88 11.27 11.18
N LEU A 69 -14.47 10.66 12.21
CA LEU A 69 -13.74 10.23 13.40
C LEU A 69 -12.76 9.10 13.08
N THR A 70 -13.17 8.10 12.29
CA THR A 70 -12.26 7.04 11.79
C THR A 70 -11.09 7.62 11.01
N ILE A 71 -11.38 8.55 10.08
CA ILE A 71 -10.35 9.22 9.29
C ILE A 71 -9.41 10.04 10.18
N ALA A 72 -9.95 10.81 11.13
CA ALA A 72 -9.15 11.60 12.06
C ALA A 72 -8.24 10.72 12.92
N GLY A 73 -8.70 9.55 13.35
CA GLY A 73 -7.87 8.56 14.06
C GLY A 73 -6.71 8.07 13.20
N ALA A 74 -6.98 7.67 11.95
CA ALA A 74 -5.95 7.16 11.04
C ALA A 74 -4.92 8.22 10.61
N LEU A 75 -5.39 9.43 10.24
CA LEU A 75 -4.50 10.54 9.89
C LEU A 75 -3.77 11.11 11.12
N GLY A 76 -4.44 11.11 12.28
CA GLY A 76 -3.84 11.50 13.56
C GLY A 76 -2.70 10.56 13.93
N TYR A 77 -2.89 9.25 13.75
CA TYR A 77 -1.84 8.25 13.94
C TYR A 77 -0.65 8.48 13.00
N LEU A 78 -0.89 8.85 11.74
CA LEU A 78 0.18 9.16 10.76
C LEU A 78 1.00 10.41 11.12
N ILE A 79 0.39 11.41 11.79
CA ILE A 79 1.01 12.73 12.04
C ILE A 79 1.60 12.84 13.45
N LEU A 80 0.99 12.21 14.45
CA LEU A 80 1.38 12.34 15.86
C LEU A 80 2.46 11.29 16.21
N PRO A 81 3.72 11.69 16.50
CA PRO A 81 4.82 10.73 16.58
C PRO A 81 4.89 9.87 17.87
N VAL A 82 3.99 9.96 18.86
CA VAL A 82 4.27 9.36 20.21
C VAL A 82 3.07 8.87 21.06
N ASP A 83 1.89 9.50 21.09
CA ASP A 83 1.16 9.54 22.39
C ASP A 83 0.08 8.49 22.75
N VAL A 84 0.03 7.28 22.18
CA VAL A 84 -0.99 6.27 22.62
C VAL A 84 -0.49 4.82 22.79
N ILE A 85 0.70 4.45 22.29
CA ILE A 85 1.20 3.07 22.40
C ILE A 85 2.56 3.08 23.11
N PRO A 86 2.69 2.45 24.31
CA PRO A 86 3.95 2.39 25.04
C PRO A 86 5.06 1.72 24.21
N ASP A 87 6.26 2.28 24.29
CA ASP A 87 7.50 1.90 23.57
C ASP A 87 7.94 0.44 23.76
N PHE A 88 7.35 -0.52 23.03
CA PHE A 88 7.78 -1.93 23.06
C PHE A 88 8.02 -2.63 21.72
N ILE A 89 7.96 -1.93 20.57
CA ILE A 89 8.27 -2.56 19.27
C ILE A 89 9.44 -1.85 18.60
N PRO A 90 10.69 -2.19 18.96
CA PRO A 90 11.82 -1.83 18.12
C PRO A 90 11.73 -2.69 16.84
N VAL A 91 11.60 -2.03 15.68
CA VAL A 91 11.72 -2.61 14.31
C VAL A 91 10.42 -2.93 13.53
N VAL A 92 9.26 -2.29 13.79
CA VAL A 92 8.08 -2.39 12.89
C VAL A 92 7.29 -1.05 12.81
N GLY A 93 7.82 -0.03 12.10
CA GLY A 93 7.13 1.27 11.98
C GLY A 93 6.30 1.43 10.69
N PHE A 94 6.89 1.16 9.53
CA PHE A 94 6.29 1.53 8.23
C PHE A 94 5.10 0.65 7.78
N THR A 95 5.11 -0.62 8.17
CA THR A 95 4.07 -1.58 7.80
C THR A 95 2.77 -1.30 8.55
N ASP A 96 2.86 -0.90 9.83
CA ASP A 96 1.70 -0.63 10.68
C ASP A 96 0.97 0.65 10.21
N ASP A 97 1.71 1.74 9.97
CA ASP A 97 1.18 2.99 9.42
C ASP A 97 0.45 2.79 8.08
N SER A 98 1.06 2.04 7.17
CA SER A 98 0.48 1.74 5.85
C SER A 98 -0.79 0.89 5.99
N ALA A 99 -0.79 -0.09 6.89
CA ALA A 99 -1.96 -0.93 7.15
C ALA A 99 -3.11 -0.13 7.74
N VAL A 100 -2.85 0.80 8.66
CA VAL A 100 -3.85 1.71 9.24
C VAL A 100 -4.49 2.58 8.17
N ILE A 101 -3.68 3.19 7.28
CA ILE A 101 -4.20 4.00 6.16
C ILE A 101 -5.05 3.18 5.20
N ILE A 102 -4.56 2.01 4.79
CA ILE A 102 -5.31 1.11 3.91
C ILE A 102 -6.64 0.71 4.56
N TYR A 103 -6.60 0.26 5.81
CA TYR A 103 -7.78 -0.15 6.56
C TYR A 103 -8.82 0.99 6.65
N ALA A 104 -8.37 2.19 7.02
CA ALA A 104 -9.25 3.36 7.13
C ALA A 104 -9.92 3.70 5.81
N VAL A 105 -9.20 3.63 4.67
CA VAL A 105 -9.77 3.84 3.34
C VAL A 105 -10.91 2.86 3.08
N TYR A 106 -10.70 1.57 3.31
CA TYR A 106 -11.75 0.55 3.11
C TYR A 106 -12.94 0.72 4.06
N GLN A 107 -12.73 1.22 5.28
CA GLN A 107 -13.82 1.50 6.22
C GLN A 107 -14.71 2.68 5.77
N VAL A 108 -14.14 3.66 5.07
CA VAL A 108 -14.88 4.87 4.65
C VAL A 108 -15.13 4.92 3.15
N ILE A 109 -14.84 3.85 2.41
CA ILE A 109 -14.84 3.81 0.95
C ILE A 109 -16.17 4.24 0.32
N SER A 110 -17.29 3.95 0.97
CA SER A 110 -18.62 4.37 0.54
C SER A 110 -18.86 5.89 0.59
N HIS A 111 -17.93 6.65 1.18
CA HIS A 111 -17.97 8.11 1.30
C HIS A 111 -16.85 8.79 0.48
N ILE A 112 -16.12 8.01 -0.32
CA ILE A 112 -15.11 8.50 -1.24
C ILE A 112 -15.76 8.62 -2.61
N ASP A 113 -16.28 9.82 -2.92
CA ASP A 113 -16.88 10.14 -4.21
C ASP A 113 -15.84 10.54 -5.26
N ASP A 114 -16.31 10.77 -6.49
CA ASP A 114 -15.45 11.19 -7.61
C ASP A 114 -14.75 12.52 -7.35
N GLN A 115 -15.40 13.45 -6.65
CA GLN A 115 -14.81 14.74 -6.32
C GLN A 115 -13.63 14.60 -5.33
N VAL A 116 -13.71 13.70 -4.35
CA VAL A 116 -12.62 13.35 -3.44
C VAL A 116 -11.48 12.68 -4.21
N ARG A 117 -11.80 11.73 -5.09
CA ARG A 117 -10.82 11.01 -5.91
C ARG A 117 -10.02 11.95 -6.80
N GLU A 118 -10.69 12.86 -7.51
CA GLU A 118 -10.05 13.82 -8.40
C GLU A 118 -9.17 14.83 -7.66
N GLN A 119 -9.60 15.29 -6.48
CA GLN A 119 -8.76 16.12 -5.61
C GLN A 119 -7.50 15.39 -5.16
N ALA A 120 -7.63 14.12 -4.74
CA ALA A 120 -6.50 13.30 -4.34
C ALA A 120 -5.51 13.06 -5.49
N LYS A 121 -6.00 12.68 -6.68
CA LYS A 121 -5.17 12.48 -7.88
C LYS A 121 -4.46 13.77 -8.29
N THR A 122 -5.18 14.89 -8.35
CA THR A 122 -4.61 16.20 -8.69
C THR A 122 -3.51 16.60 -7.71
N ARG A 123 -3.73 16.38 -6.41
CA ARG A 123 -2.73 16.71 -5.39
C ARG A 123 -1.52 15.80 -5.45
N LEU A 124 -1.72 14.50 -5.70
CA LEU A 124 -0.66 13.52 -5.88
C LEU A 124 0.25 13.88 -7.06
N LEU A 125 -0.32 14.16 -8.22
CA LEU A 125 0.43 14.58 -9.41
C LEU A 125 1.28 15.83 -9.12
N LYS A 126 0.77 16.79 -8.35
CA LYS A 126 1.55 17.97 -7.93
C LYS A 126 2.72 17.60 -7.01
N ILE A 127 2.52 16.70 -6.05
CA ILE A 127 3.56 16.29 -5.09
C ILE A 127 4.73 15.60 -5.79
N PHE A 128 4.42 14.77 -6.79
CA PHE A 128 5.43 14.00 -7.53
C PHE A 128 5.78 14.62 -8.89
N ASN A 129 5.50 15.92 -9.08
CA ASN A 129 5.84 16.67 -10.29
C ASN A 129 5.37 16.01 -11.61
N GLY A 130 4.21 15.34 -11.59
CA GLY A 130 3.65 14.63 -12.73
C GLY A 130 4.35 13.31 -13.11
N GLN A 131 5.34 12.86 -12.32
CA GLN A 131 6.11 11.63 -12.58
C GLN A 131 5.43 10.36 -12.03
N VAL A 132 4.13 10.45 -11.73
CA VAL A 132 3.33 9.33 -11.22
C VAL A 132 2.37 8.90 -12.32
N ASP A 133 2.47 7.62 -12.67
CA ASP A 133 1.43 6.95 -13.43
C ASP A 133 0.23 6.71 -12.50
N VAL A 134 -0.83 7.48 -12.71
CA VAL A 134 -2.07 7.40 -11.93
C VAL A 134 -2.94 6.20 -12.31
N ASP A 135 -2.71 5.59 -13.47
CA ASP A 135 -3.42 4.38 -13.90
C ASP A 135 -2.81 3.12 -13.24
N ASP A 136 -1.52 3.18 -12.90
CA ASP A 136 -0.82 2.19 -12.07
C ASP A 136 -1.28 2.22 -10.59
N LEU A 137 -2.04 3.24 -10.18
CA LEU A 137 -2.63 3.32 -8.85
C LEU A 137 -3.90 2.46 -8.81
N GLU A 138 -3.86 1.40 -8.02
CA GLU A 138 -5.05 0.61 -7.72
C GLU A 138 -6.03 1.46 -6.88
N ASP A 139 -6.93 2.15 -7.59
CA ASP A 139 -7.99 2.97 -7.03
C ASP A 139 -8.98 2.05 -6.30
N PRO A 140 -9.14 2.19 -4.97
CA PRO A 140 -9.96 1.28 -4.19
C PRO A 140 -11.44 1.37 -4.57
N VAL A 141 -11.90 2.50 -5.13
CA VAL A 141 -13.30 2.75 -5.47
C VAL A 141 -13.67 2.15 -6.84
N GLN A 142 -12.71 1.99 -7.75
CA GLN A 142 -12.95 1.31 -9.02
C GLN A 142 -13.12 -0.19 -8.79
N LYS A 143 -14.28 -0.73 -9.17
CA LYS A 143 -14.48 -2.19 -9.20
C LYS A 143 -13.50 -2.79 -10.19
N LYS A 144 -12.70 -3.76 -9.75
CA LYS A 144 -12.02 -4.69 -10.65
C LYS A 144 -13.10 -5.49 -11.39
N GLU A 145 -13.22 -5.28 -12.69
CA GLU A 145 -13.95 -6.20 -13.57
C GLU A 145 -13.25 -7.56 -13.66
#